data_AF-A0A938EGE5-F1
#
_entry.id   AF-A0A938EGE5-F1
#
_cell.length_a   1.000
_cell.length_b   1.000
_cell.length_c   1.000
_cell.angle_alpha   90.00
_cell.angle_beta   90.00
_cell.angle_gamma   90.00
#
_symmetry.space_group_name_H-M   'P 1'
#
loop_
_entity.id
_entity.type
_entity.pdbx_description
1 polymer ?
#
loop_
_entity_poly.entity_id
_entity_poly.type
_entity_poly.pdbx_seq_one_letter_code
_entity_poly.pdbx_strand_id
1 'polypeptide(L)'
;MKSRFARRRNKDLTINANEFPLPNKLAPETLRVIPLGGIGEIGRNMTVMQYNQDIVIVDVGVLFPEENQPGVDLILPDFEYLRDKWGKVKAIILTHAHEDHIGGVPYLLREAPQIPIYGSKLTLALLGEKLKEHRIKSDLRMVKEGDVVKIGEFSVEFIAVNHPDALALAMKTGAGTLIHTGDFKMDQLPLDGRITDLNTLARLGDEGVDLALVDSTNAEVPGFVPQEKDIAPVIESIMSRAPRRVIVASFASHIHRVQQIIDAAKLNNRKVAFVGRSMVRNMGVARDLGYLTIPANATINIDEIDNYADNEVVLITTGSQGEPMAALSRMAGLDHNIKIGEADTIILASSLIPGNENSLNRVINGLTKQGANVVHSGNAKVHVSGHAASGELLYFYNLLKPRNVMPVHGEPRHLRANAALAIKTGVKKENVVITQDGVVVDLHNRKAKIVGAVACGYVFVDGSSVGGVAEDSLKDRRILGEEGFISVVVVVDSVENKVVAGPEIHARGFSENDTVFDDVIPIIKSSLEEAMRNNVYDVNQLQKVVRRTTGKWVSDQHSRRPMIVPVVVEA
;
A
#
# COMPACT_ATOMS: atom_id res chain seq x y z
N MET A 1 47.96 27.20 18.14
CA MET A 1 47.13 26.61 19.21
C MET A 1 45.67 27.06 19.01
N LYS A 2 44.91 26.37 18.14
CA LYS A 2 43.43 26.44 18.10
C LYS A 2 42.90 25.07 17.63
N SER A 3 42.09 24.49 18.50
CA SER A 3 41.50 23.14 18.53
C SER A 3 40.68 22.83 17.28
N ARG A 4 40.80 21.67 16.62
CA ARG A 4 40.37 20.32 17.05
C ARG A 4 38.98 20.28 17.69
N PHE A 5 37.94 20.40 16.86
CA PHE A 5 36.64 19.74 17.07
C PHE A 5 36.06 19.32 15.71
N ALA A 6 36.47 18.13 15.26
CA ALA A 6 35.76 17.41 14.23
C ALA A 6 34.44 16.93 14.82
N ARG A 7 33.35 17.66 14.59
CA ARG A 7 32.00 17.13 14.75
C ARG A 7 31.81 16.03 13.70
N ARG A 8 31.99 14.77 14.12
CA ARG A 8 31.40 13.61 13.47
C ARG A 8 29.90 13.84 13.40
N ARG A 9 29.42 14.35 12.25
CA ARG A 9 28.00 14.25 11.90
C ARG A 9 27.76 12.77 11.63
N ASN A 10 26.94 12.12 12.46
CA ASN A 10 26.18 10.96 12.00
C ASN A 10 25.47 11.42 10.73
N LYS A 11 25.93 10.96 9.57
CA LYS A 11 25.16 11.10 8.33
C LYS A 11 23.95 10.19 8.51
N ASP A 12 22.80 10.79 8.76
CA ASP A 12 21.52 10.12 8.63
C ASP A 12 21.48 9.46 7.24
N LEU A 13 21.28 8.13 7.20
CA LEU A 13 21.13 7.34 5.97
C LEU A 13 19.76 7.59 5.31
N THR A 14 19.34 8.85 5.21
CA THR A 14 18.23 9.27 4.35
C THR A 14 18.84 9.62 3.00
N ILE A 15 18.79 8.67 2.09
CA ILE A 15 19.20 8.79 0.69
C ILE A 15 18.06 9.51 -0.01
N ASN A 16 18.25 10.67 -0.65
CA ASN A 16 17.20 11.30 -1.46
C ASN A 16 17.52 11.05 -2.94
N ALA A 17 16.60 10.46 -3.71
CA ALA A 17 16.78 10.18 -5.13
C ALA A 17 17.18 11.43 -5.94
N ASN A 18 16.70 12.61 -5.55
CA ASN A 18 17.06 13.88 -6.19
C ASN A 18 18.53 14.30 -5.96
N GLU A 19 19.24 13.64 -5.05
CA GLU A 19 20.67 13.87 -4.80
C GLU A 19 21.58 12.99 -5.69
N PHE A 20 21.00 12.05 -6.45
CA PHE A 20 21.77 11.18 -7.33
C PHE A 20 21.76 11.69 -8.78
N PRO A 21 22.89 11.57 -9.49
CA PRO A 21 22.90 11.77 -10.93
C PRO A 21 22.03 10.71 -11.60
N LEU A 22 21.63 11.00 -12.85
CA LEU A 22 21.05 9.96 -13.71
C LEU A 22 22.02 8.77 -13.82
N PRO A 23 21.52 7.52 -13.81
CA PRO A 23 22.36 6.35 -13.92
C PRO A 23 23.09 6.36 -15.26
N ASN A 24 24.35 5.95 -15.25
CA ASN A 24 25.09 5.73 -16.48
C ASN A 24 24.41 4.67 -17.36
N LYS A 25 24.73 4.69 -18.65
CA LYS A 25 24.34 3.61 -19.57
C LYS A 25 24.78 2.26 -18.99
N LEU A 26 23.89 1.27 -19.04
CA LEU A 26 24.16 -0.07 -18.53
C LEU A 26 25.42 -0.65 -19.19
N ALA A 27 26.40 -1.01 -18.38
CA ALA A 27 27.62 -1.66 -18.85
C ALA A 27 27.34 -3.12 -19.26
N PRO A 28 28.17 -3.72 -20.14
CA PRO A 28 28.09 -5.16 -20.41
C PRO A 28 28.20 -5.99 -19.13
N GLU A 29 27.62 -7.19 -19.14
CA GLU A 29 27.68 -8.13 -18.00
C GLU A 29 27.28 -7.50 -16.66
N THR A 30 26.25 -6.66 -16.69
CA THR A 30 25.74 -5.94 -15.53
C THR A 30 24.25 -6.20 -15.40
N LEU A 31 23.84 -6.65 -14.21
CA LEU A 31 22.43 -6.71 -13.83
C LEU A 31 22.07 -5.43 -13.10
N ARG A 32 21.10 -4.69 -13.63
CA ARG A 32 20.57 -3.48 -13.01
C ARG A 32 19.26 -3.77 -12.31
N VAL A 33 19.15 -3.30 -11.07
CA VAL A 33 17.98 -3.41 -10.21
C VAL A 33 17.47 -2.00 -9.92
N ILE A 34 16.19 -1.77 -10.19
CA ILE A 34 15.52 -0.48 -9.98
C ILE A 34 14.20 -0.74 -9.26
N PRO A 35 14.14 -0.55 -7.94
CA PRO A 35 12.86 -0.53 -7.24
C PRO A 35 12.07 0.73 -7.67
N LEU A 36 10.85 0.55 -8.14
CA LEU A 36 9.91 1.64 -8.46
C LEU A 36 8.79 1.77 -7.42
N GLY A 37 8.85 0.95 -6.36
CA GLY A 37 7.95 0.94 -5.22
C GLY A 37 8.33 -0.17 -4.24
N GLY A 38 7.95 -0.02 -2.97
CA GLY A 38 8.21 -1.00 -1.90
C GLY A 38 9.51 -0.79 -1.12
N ILE A 39 10.25 0.31 -1.35
CA ILE A 39 11.46 0.64 -0.58
C ILE A 39 11.27 1.97 0.16
N GLY A 40 11.23 1.89 1.50
CA GLY A 40 10.92 3.04 2.36
C GLY A 40 9.44 3.10 2.73
N GLU A 41 8.65 2.14 2.27
CA GLU A 41 7.22 1.97 2.49
C GLU A 41 6.88 0.48 2.58
N ILE A 42 5.66 0.14 3.02
CA ILE A 42 5.09 -1.22 2.96
C ILE A 42 3.87 -1.14 2.05
N GLY A 43 4.05 -1.59 0.81
CA GLY A 43 3.07 -1.38 -0.24
C GLY A 43 3.74 -1.19 -1.59
N ARG A 44 2.95 -1.24 -2.67
CA ARG A 44 3.36 -0.77 -4.01
C ARG A 44 4.61 -1.47 -4.55
N ASN A 45 4.87 -2.70 -4.13
CA ASN A 45 6.09 -3.42 -4.51
C ASN A 45 6.18 -3.55 -6.02
N MET A 46 7.29 -3.07 -6.58
CA MET A 46 7.62 -3.23 -7.99
C MET A 46 9.14 -3.08 -8.17
N THR A 47 9.79 -4.15 -8.63
CA THR A 47 11.23 -4.12 -8.91
C THR A 47 11.48 -4.42 -10.38
N VAL A 48 12.15 -3.50 -11.07
CA VAL A 48 12.62 -3.68 -12.44
C VAL A 48 14.01 -4.27 -12.43
N MET A 49 14.19 -5.38 -13.13
CA MET A 49 15.48 -6.04 -13.34
C MET A 49 15.84 -5.99 -14.81
N GLN A 50 16.98 -5.39 -15.13
CA GLN A 50 17.47 -5.26 -16.50
C GLN A 50 18.83 -5.95 -16.63
N TYR A 51 18.93 -6.86 -17.59
CA TYR A 51 20.20 -7.44 -18.02
C TYR A 51 20.30 -7.32 -19.54
N ASN A 52 21.37 -6.66 -20.01
CA ASN A 52 21.53 -6.24 -21.40
C ASN A 52 20.30 -5.45 -21.90
N GLN A 53 19.57 -5.99 -22.89
CA GLN A 53 18.37 -5.36 -23.46
C GLN A 53 17.07 -5.87 -22.83
N ASP A 54 17.12 -6.97 -22.08
CA ASP A 54 15.93 -7.62 -21.57
C ASP A 54 15.58 -7.09 -20.17
N ILE A 55 14.29 -6.84 -19.97
CA ILE A 55 13.74 -6.37 -18.71
C ILE A 55 12.75 -7.41 -18.18
N VAL A 56 12.86 -7.72 -16.90
CA VAL A 56 11.87 -8.48 -16.13
C VAL A 56 11.39 -7.59 -14.99
N ILE A 57 10.08 -7.58 -14.76
CA ILE A 57 9.45 -6.87 -13.65
C ILE A 57 9.05 -7.92 -12.61
N VAL A 58 9.41 -7.69 -11.34
CA VAL A 58 8.97 -8.50 -10.20
C VAL A 58 7.96 -7.69 -9.41
N ASP A 59 6.73 -8.22 -9.34
CA ASP A 59 5.54 -7.61 -8.73
C ASP A 59 5.13 -6.25 -9.31
N VAL A 60 3.84 -5.92 -9.16
CA VAL A 60 3.25 -4.61 -9.50
C VAL A 60 2.12 -4.33 -8.50
N GLY A 61 2.49 -3.81 -7.34
CA GLY A 61 1.60 -3.56 -6.21
C GLY A 61 0.82 -2.25 -6.23
N VAL A 62 0.02 -2.06 -5.17
CA VAL A 62 -0.54 -0.75 -4.76
C VAL A 62 -0.15 -0.41 -3.32
N LEU A 63 -0.13 0.87 -3.00
CA LEU A 63 -0.12 1.37 -1.62
C LEU A 63 -1.50 1.99 -1.32
N PHE A 64 -1.97 1.80 -0.08
CA PHE A 64 -3.21 2.41 0.39
C PHE A 64 -2.95 3.83 0.88
N PRO A 65 -3.87 4.77 0.64
CA PRO A 65 -3.67 6.18 0.97
C PRO A 65 -3.74 6.45 2.48
N GLU A 66 -2.99 7.45 2.90
CA GLU A 66 -3.00 7.99 4.27
C GLU A 66 -4.09 9.08 4.44
N GLU A 67 -4.32 9.50 5.68
CA GLU A 67 -5.31 10.56 6.01
C GLU A 67 -5.01 11.89 5.32
N ASN A 68 -3.73 12.18 5.05
CA ASN A 68 -3.27 13.39 4.39
C ASN A 68 -3.48 13.37 2.86
N GLN A 69 -4.06 12.29 2.30
CA GLN A 69 -4.34 12.07 0.88
C GLN A 69 -5.86 11.91 0.63
N PRO A 70 -6.67 12.93 0.95
CA PRO A 70 -8.12 12.83 0.85
C PRO A 70 -8.62 12.58 -0.58
N GLY A 71 -9.53 11.60 -0.71
CA GLY A 71 -10.16 11.23 -1.98
C GLY A 71 -9.27 10.40 -2.92
N VAL A 72 -8.08 9.98 -2.49
CA VAL A 72 -7.30 8.96 -3.20
C VAL A 72 -7.87 7.59 -2.83
N ASP A 73 -7.96 6.68 -3.81
CA ASP A 73 -8.37 5.29 -3.59
C ASP A 73 -7.17 4.36 -3.38
N LEU A 74 -6.14 4.53 -4.20
CA LEU A 74 -4.89 3.76 -4.16
C LEU A 74 -3.74 4.53 -4.84
N ILE A 75 -2.51 4.09 -4.56
CA ILE A 75 -1.27 4.70 -5.08
C ILE A 75 -0.49 3.63 -5.86
N LEU A 76 -0.08 3.97 -7.08
CA LEU A 76 0.64 3.08 -8.00
C LEU A 76 2.14 3.40 -8.06
N PRO A 77 2.97 2.41 -8.43
CA PRO A 77 4.35 2.66 -8.84
C PRO A 77 4.38 3.58 -10.06
N ASP A 78 5.45 4.35 -10.21
CA ASP A 78 5.62 5.23 -11.36
C ASP A 78 6.20 4.48 -12.56
N PHE A 79 5.38 4.31 -13.60
CA PHE A 79 5.77 3.58 -14.81
C PHE A 79 6.57 4.43 -15.81
N GLU A 80 6.81 5.71 -15.55
CA GLU A 80 7.47 6.63 -16.50
C GLU A 80 8.79 6.05 -17.02
N TYR A 81 9.60 5.43 -16.14
CA TYR A 81 10.86 4.80 -16.52
C TYR A 81 10.73 3.73 -17.63
N LEU A 82 9.57 3.08 -17.74
CA LEU A 82 9.32 1.96 -18.65
C LEU A 82 8.63 2.35 -19.97
N ARG A 83 8.11 3.57 -20.09
CA ARG A 83 7.26 3.97 -21.24
C ARG A 83 7.95 3.89 -22.59
N ASP A 84 9.25 4.21 -22.63
CA ASP A 84 10.11 4.07 -23.82
C ASP A 84 10.77 2.66 -23.93
N LYS A 85 10.45 1.75 -23.01
CA LYS A 85 11.11 0.43 -22.85
C LYS A 85 10.13 -0.75 -22.87
N TRP A 86 8.83 -0.55 -23.07
CA TRP A 86 7.86 -1.65 -23.07
C TRP A 86 8.23 -2.82 -24.00
N GLY A 87 8.81 -2.55 -25.18
CA GLY A 87 9.28 -3.60 -26.10
C GLY A 87 10.46 -4.44 -25.60
N LYS A 88 11.13 -4.00 -24.53
CA LYS A 88 12.23 -4.69 -23.85
C LYS A 88 11.75 -5.55 -22.69
N VAL A 89 10.54 -5.30 -22.16
CA VAL A 89 9.97 -6.06 -21.06
C VAL A 89 9.53 -7.42 -21.56
N LYS A 90 10.14 -8.47 -20.99
CA LYS A 90 9.91 -9.86 -21.38
C LYS A 90 8.85 -10.55 -20.54
N ALA A 91 8.70 -10.14 -19.28
CA ALA A 91 7.69 -10.67 -18.39
C ALA A 91 7.45 -9.76 -17.18
N ILE A 92 6.26 -9.90 -16.60
CA ILE A 92 6.01 -9.64 -15.19
C ILE A 92 6.04 -11.00 -14.46
N ILE A 93 6.70 -11.06 -13.31
CA ILE A 93 6.72 -12.22 -12.43
C ILE A 93 6.08 -11.81 -11.11
N LEU A 94 5.02 -12.50 -10.70
CA LEU A 94 4.31 -12.25 -9.46
C LEU A 94 4.75 -13.27 -8.40
N THR A 95 5.26 -12.77 -7.28
CA THR A 95 5.72 -13.59 -6.16
C THR A 95 4.53 -14.23 -5.44
N HIS A 96 3.45 -13.47 -5.21
CA HIS A 96 2.22 -13.93 -4.58
C HIS A 96 1.06 -12.97 -4.84
N ALA A 97 -0.11 -13.24 -4.24
CA ALA A 97 -1.38 -12.65 -4.63
C ALA A 97 -1.87 -11.44 -3.78
N HIS A 98 -1.02 -10.83 -2.94
CA HIS A 98 -1.45 -9.67 -2.16
C HIS A 98 -1.57 -8.40 -3.00
N GLU A 99 -2.43 -7.48 -2.57
CA GLU A 99 -2.74 -6.24 -3.32
C GLU A 99 -1.51 -5.36 -3.52
N ASP A 100 -0.64 -5.30 -2.53
CA ASP A 100 0.67 -4.66 -2.57
C ASP A 100 1.70 -5.37 -3.47
N HIS A 101 1.32 -6.45 -4.16
CA HIS A 101 2.15 -7.14 -5.16
C HIS A 101 1.43 -7.31 -6.51
N ILE A 102 0.10 -7.36 -6.56
CA ILE A 102 -0.66 -7.57 -7.82
C ILE A 102 -1.63 -6.45 -8.17
N GLY A 103 -1.93 -5.54 -7.24
CA GLY A 103 -3.00 -4.55 -7.37
C GLY A 103 -2.78 -3.55 -8.51
N GLY A 104 -1.52 -3.28 -8.85
CA GLY A 104 -1.11 -2.36 -9.91
C GLY A 104 -1.05 -3.00 -11.31
N VAL A 105 -1.10 -4.33 -11.41
CA VAL A 105 -1.02 -5.07 -12.70
C VAL A 105 -2.08 -4.61 -13.71
N PRO A 106 -3.38 -4.43 -13.36
CA PRO A 106 -4.37 -3.96 -14.33
C PRO A 106 -4.05 -2.57 -14.90
N TYR A 107 -3.39 -1.71 -14.12
CA TYR A 107 -3.01 -0.37 -14.56
C TYR A 107 -1.82 -0.42 -15.52
N LEU A 108 -0.82 -1.24 -15.21
CA LEU A 108 0.33 -1.45 -16.11
C LEU A 108 -0.11 -2.06 -17.44
N LEU A 109 -0.99 -3.07 -17.44
CA LEU A 109 -1.47 -3.72 -18.66
C LEU A 109 -2.30 -2.81 -19.57
N ARG A 110 -2.83 -1.69 -19.08
CA ARG A 110 -3.46 -0.67 -19.95
C ARG A 110 -2.42 0.04 -20.82
N GLU A 111 -1.20 0.22 -20.32
CA GLU A 111 -0.09 0.81 -21.08
C GLU A 111 0.66 -0.25 -21.91
N ALA A 112 0.76 -1.49 -21.41
CA ALA A 112 1.52 -2.57 -22.06
C ALA A 112 0.80 -3.95 -22.01
N PRO A 113 -0.27 -4.14 -22.81
CA PRO A 113 -1.15 -5.32 -22.74
C PRO A 113 -0.49 -6.63 -23.20
N GLN A 114 0.62 -6.57 -23.92
CA GLN A 114 1.29 -7.72 -24.53
C GLN A 114 2.26 -8.46 -23.61
N ILE A 115 2.55 -7.93 -22.42
CA ILE A 115 3.56 -8.51 -21.53
C ILE A 115 2.99 -9.79 -20.88
N PRO A 116 3.68 -10.94 -21.00
CA PRO A 116 3.24 -12.16 -20.32
C PRO A 116 3.48 -12.06 -18.81
N ILE A 117 2.58 -12.66 -18.04
CA ILE A 117 2.60 -12.63 -16.58
C ILE A 117 2.81 -14.04 -16.06
N TYR A 118 3.86 -14.23 -15.27
CA TYR A 118 4.19 -15.48 -14.62
C TYR A 118 3.77 -15.42 -13.14
N GLY A 119 3.28 -16.54 -12.62
CA GLY A 119 2.91 -16.65 -11.21
C GLY A 119 2.39 -18.03 -10.86
N SER A 120 2.23 -18.27 -9.57
CA SER A 120 1.64 -19.50 -9.05
C SER A 120 0.16 -19.63 -9.42
N LYS A 121 -0.39 -20.84 -9.28
CA LYS A 121 -1.76 -21.16 -9.69
C LYS A 121 -2.79 -20.26 -9.00
N LEU A 122 -2.70 -20.08 -7.68
CA LEU A 122 -3.61 -19.21 -6.94
C LEU A 122 -3.38 -17.74 -7.32
N THR A 123 -2.13 -17.31 -7.42
CA THR A 123 -1.79 -15.92 -7.77
C THR A 123 -2.39 -15.51 -9.11
N LEU A 124 -2.22 -16.33 -10.15
CA LEU A 124 -2.79 -16.03 -11.47
C LEU A 124 -4.31 -16.13 -11.50
N ALA A 125 -4.91 -16.98 -10.67
CA ALA A 125 -6.36 -17.09 -10.59
C ALA A 125 -6.98 -15.85 -9.94
N LEU A 126 -6.41 -15.37 -8.83
CA LEU A 126 -6.87 -14.14 -8.16
C LEU A 126 -6.62 -12.90 -9.01
N LEU A 127 -5.46 -12.83 -9.67
CA LEU A 127 -5.20 -11.81 -10.67
C LEU A 127 -6.20 -11.89 -11.84
N GLY A 128 -6.48 -13.08 -12.36
CA GLY A 128 -7.41 -13.27 -13.48
C GLY A 128 -8.79 -12.69 -13.20
N GLU A 129 -9.29 -12.86 -11.98
CA GLU A 129 -10.53 -12.23 -11.54
C GLU A 129 -10.43 -10.70 -11.46
N LYS A 130 -9.33 -10.15 -10.95
CA LYS A 130 -9.08 -8.70 -10.96
C LYS A 130 -9.04 -8.17 -12.39
N LEU A 131 -8.37 -8.85 -13.31
CA LEU A 131 -8.32 -8.46 -14.72
C LEU A 131 -9.70 -8.48 -15.40
N LYS A 132 -10.57 -9.44 -15.04
CA LYS A 132 -11.97 -9.47 -15.52
C LYS A 132 -12.75 -8.23 -15.08
N GLU A 133 -12.59 -7.76 -13.83
CA GLU A 133 -13.22 -6.51 -13.37
C GLU A 133 -12.79 -5.31 -14.21
N HIS A 134 -11.51 -5.27 -14.58
CA HIS A 134 -10.94 -4.24 -15.42
C HIS A 134 -11.17 -4.47 -16.92
N ARG A 135 -11.82 -5.58 -17.30
CA ARG A 135 -12.08 -6.01 -18.69
C ARG A 135 -10.80 -6.19 -19.52
N ILE A 136 -9.73 -6.65 -18.88
CA ILE A 136 -8.42 -6.87 -19.48
C ILE A 136 -8.23 -8.36 -19.75
N LYS A 137 -7.74 -8.70 -20.95
CA LYS A 137 -7.22 -10.03 -21.28
C LYS A 137 -5.70 -9.96 -21.25
N SER A 138 -5.04 -11.00 -20.74
CA SER A 138 -3.58 -11.06 -20.66
C SER A 138 -3.08 -12.49 -20.84
N ASP A 139 -1.80 -12.63 -21.18
CA ASP A 139 -1.11 -13.93 -21.28
C ASP A 139 -0.62 -14.34 -19.88
N LEU A 140 -1.42 -15.17 -19.18
CA LEU A 140 -1.10 -15.70 -17.86
C LEU A 140 -0.39 -17.06 -17.99
N ARG A 141 0.83 -17.16 -17.47
CA ARG A 141 1.71 -18.33 -17.57
C ARG A 141 1.99 -18.91 -16.19
N MET A 142 1.32 -20.01 -15.88
CA MET A 142 1.45 -20.68 -14.59
C MET A 142 2.84 -21.30 -14.42
N VAL A 143 3.40 -21.13 -13.22
CA VAL A 143 4.62 -21.78 -12.74
C VAL A 143 4.36 -22.39 -11.36
N LYS A 144 5.19 -23.34 -10.95
CA LYS A 144 5.19 -23.93 -9.62
C LYS A 144 6.61 -23.94 -9.04
N GLU A 145 6.73 -24.20 -7.74
CA GLU A 145 8.03 -24.44 -7.14
C GLU A 145 8.81 -25.56 -7.87
N GLY A 146 10.12 -25.36 -7.99
CA GLY A 146 11.04 -26.24 -8.71
C GLY A 146 11.06 -26.03 -10.23
N ASP A 147 10.12 -25.27 -10.81
CA ASP A 147 10.20 -24.92 -12.23
C ASP A 147 11.39 -23.99 -12.49
N VAL A 148 12.03 -24.17 -13.64
CA VAL A 148 13.06 -23.26 -14.16
C VAL A 148 12.63 -22.77 -15.54
N VAL A 149 12.42 -21.47 -15.69
CA VAL A 149 11.92 -20.85 -16.91
C VAL A 149 12.95 -19.87 -17.46
N LYS A 150 13.19 -19.94 -18.76
CA LYS A 150 14.00 -18.95 -19.47
C LYS A 150 13.11 -17.79 -19.94
N ILE A 151 13.39 -16.58 -19.44
CA ILE A 151 12.67 -15.35 -19.76
C ILE A 151 13.69 -14.36 -20.33
N GLY A 152 13.76 -14.29 -21.67
CA GLY A 152 14.84 -13.56 -22.32
C GLY A 152 16.21 -14.14 -21.95
N GLU A 153 17.09 -13.28 -21.45
CA GLU A 153 18.41 -13.66 -20.92
C GLU A 153 18.41 -14.11 -19.45
N PHE A 154 17.25 -14.12 -18.78
CA PHE A 154 17.12 -14.60 -17.41
C PHE A 154 16.78 -16.09 -17.38
N SER A 155 17.47 -16.85 -16.52
CA SER A 155 17.01 -18.17 -16.08
C SER A 155 16.43 -18.01 -14.68
N VAL A 156 15.12 -18.21 -14.53
CA VAL A 156 14.40 -18.00 -13.27
C VAL A 156 13.95 -19.33 -12.71
N GLU A 157 14.48 -19.68 -11.54
CA GLU A 157 14.03 -20.81 -10.74
C GLU A 157 13.06 -20.32 -9.65
N PHE A 158 11.92 -21.00 -9.51
CA PHE A 158 10.86 -20.65 -8.56
C PHE A 158 10.95 -21.52 -7.30
N ILE A 159 10.92 -20.91 -6.13
CA ILE A 159 11.18 -21.58 -4.85
C ILE A 159 10.00 -21.39 -3.91
N ALA A 160 9.50 -22.46 -3.32
CA ALA A 160 8.39 -22.37 -2.36
C ALA A 160 8.81 -21.58 -1.11
N VAL A 161 7.97 -20.63 -0.70
CA VAL A 161 8.07 -19.92 0.57
C VAL A 161 6.74 -19.94 1.31
N ASN A 162 6.78 -19.92 2.65
CA ASN A 162 5.59 -19.82 3.48
C ASN A 162 5.03 -18.40 3.41
N HIS A 163 4.03 -18.26 2.56
CA HIS A 163 3.08 -17.17 2.44
C HIS A 163 2.05 -17.68 1.39
N PRO A 164 0.75 -17.32 1.42
CA PRO A 164 -0.26 -18.01 0.61
C PRO A 164 0.12 -18.17 -0.88
N ASP A 165 0.39 -19.41 -1.30
CA ASP A 165 0.84 -19.82 -2.65
C ASP A 165 2.03 -19.00 -3.21
N ALA A 166 2.93 -18.54 -2.32
CA ALA A 166 4.01 -17.62 -2.68
C ALA A 166 5.28 -18.32 -3.20
N LEU A 167 6.04 -17.59 -4.02
CA LEU A 167 7.29 -18.03 -4.65
C LEU A 167 8.40 -16.99 -4.48
N ALA A 168 9.53 -17.42 -3.93
CA ALA A 168 10.80 -16.71 -4.08
C ALA A 168 11.40 -17.01 -5.46
N LEU A 169 12.26 -16.10 -5.93
CA LEU A 169 12.84 -16.15 -7.27
C LEU A 169 14.37 -16.26 -7.17
N ALA A 170 14.95 -17.26 -7.81
CA ALA A 170 16.37 -17.32 -8.10
C ALA A 170 16.62 -16.98 -9.57
N MET A 171 17.15 -15.79 -9.81
CA MET A 171 17.31 -15.20 -11.14
C MET A 171 18.79 -15.22 -11.53
N LYS A 172 19.14 -16.11 -12.45
CA LYS A 172 20.50 -16.29 -12.97
C LYS A 172 20.66 -15.55 -14.30
N THR A 173 21.73 -14.75 -14.39
CA THR A 173 22.16 -14.04 -15.61
C THR A 173 23.68 -14.18 -15.77
N GLY A 174 24.26 -13.65 -16.84
CA GLY A 174 25.72 -13.59 -16.97
C GLY A 174 26.42 -12.71 -15.94
N ALA A 175 25.70 -11.78 -15.28
CA ALA A 175 26.24 -10.95 -14.20
C ALA A 175 26.34 -11.67 -12.84
N GLY A 176 25.59 -12.77 -12.66
CA GLY A 176 25.53 -13.52 -11.40
C GLY A 176 24.14 -14.03 -11.04
N THR A 177 24.02 -14.52 -9.81
CA THR A 177 22.78 -15.05 -9.22
C THR A 177 22.16 -14.04 -8.26
N LEU A 178 20.91 -13.63 -8.54
CA LEU A 178 20.09 -12.81 -7.66
C LEU A 178 19.00 -13.67 -7.00
N ILE A 179 18.76 -13.48 -5.70
CA ILE A 179 17.59 -14.02 -5.00
C ILE A 179 16.65 -12.88 -4.66
N HIS A 180 15.37 -13.01 -4.99
CA HIS A 180 14.30 -12.16 -4.47
C HIS A 180 13.38 -13.03 -3.62
N THR A 181 13.29 -12.75 -2.32
CA THR A 181 12.53 -13.62 -1.41
C THR A 181 11.03 -13.58 -1.67
N GLY A 182 10.55 -12.47 -2.24
CA GLY A 182 9.14 -12.09 -2.06
C GLY A 182 8.87 -11.92 -0.57
N ASP A 183 7.60 -12.00 -0.20
CA ASP A 183 7.20 -12.05 1.20
C ASP A 183 7.26 -13.49 1.69
N PHE A 184 7.83 -13.69 2.89
CA PHE A 184 7.97 -15.03 3.42
C PHE A 184 8.12 -15.06 4.93
N LYS A 185 7.72 -16.19 5.52
CA LYS A 185 8.15 -16.67 6.84
C LYS A 185 8.75 -18.08 6.75
N MET A 186 9.06 -18.72 7.88
CA MET A 186 9.57 -20.09 7.94
C MET A 186 8.70 -20.97 8.87
N ASP A 187 7.39 -20.97 8.67
CA ASP A 187 6.48 -21.84 9.41
C ASP A 187 6.75 -23.33 9.10
N GLN A 188 7.07 -24.08 10.14
CA GLN A 188 7.40 -25.51 10.04
C GLN A 188 6.17 -26.41 10.06
N LEU A 189 5.00 -25.88 10.42
CA LEU A 189 3.74 -26.63 10.47
C LEU A 189 2.62 -25.84 9.76
N PRO A 190 2.80 -25.48 8.47
CA PRO A 190 1.82 -24.75 7.70
C PRO A 190 0.60 -25.64 7.42
N LEU A 191 -0.57 -25.02 7.27
CA LEU A 191 -1.86 -25.73 7.15
C LEU A 191 -2.00 -26.52 5.84
N ASP A 192 -1.32 -26.09 4.78
CA ASP A 192 -1.27 -26.76 3.47
C ASP A 192 -0.10 -27.75 3.34
N GLY A 193 0.74 -27.88 4.38
CA GLY A 193 1.95 -28.69 4.36
C GLY A 193 3.07 -28.14 3.47
N ARG A 194 2.90 -26.95 2.85
CA ARG A 194 3.88 -26.34 1.95
C ARG A 194 4.87 -25.48 2.76
N ILE A 195 6.02 -26.05 3.07
CA ILE A 195 7.10 -25.36 3.81
C ILE A 195 7.94 -24.45 2.91
N THR A 196 8.59 -23.44 3.51
CA THR A 196 9.70 -22.74 2.83
C THR A 196 10.80 -23.73 2.47
N ASP A 197 11.20 -23.78 1.21
CA ASP A 197 12.19 -24.73 0.70
C ASP A 197 13.63 -24.30 1.06
N LEU A 198 13.98 -24.55 2.31
CA LEU A 198 15.32 -24.28 2.85
C LEU A 198 16.40 -25.12 2.17
N ASN A 199 16.08 -26.28 1.59
CA ASN A 199 17.06 -27.12 0.90
C ASN A 199 17.53 -26.47 -0.40
N THR A 200 16.60 -25.97 -1.21
CA THR A 200 16.93 -25.23 -2.42
C THR A 200 17.67 -23.93 -2.11
N LEU A 201 17.25 -23.19 -1.07
CA LEU A 201 17.96 -21.99 -0.61
C LEU A 201 19.39 -22.31 -0.14
N ALA A 202 19.60 -23.41 0.58
CA ALA A 202 20.93 -23.86 1.00
C ALA A 202 21.80 -24.25 -0.20
N ARG A 203 21.26 -25.02 -1.16
CA ARG A 203 21.95 -25.36 -2.42
C ARG A 203 22.40 -24.12 -3.17
N LEU A 204 21.52 -23.12 -3.31
CA LEU A 204 21.84 -21.85 -3.96
C LEU A 204 22.90 -21.06 -3.18
N GLY A 205 22.86 -21.11 -1.85
CA GLY A 205 23.90 -20.53 -0.99
C GLY A 205 25.28 -21.16 -1.23
N ASP A 206 25.33 -22.48 -1.40
CA ASP A 206 26.56 -23.22 -1.70
C ASP A 206 27.06 -23.00 -3.14
N GLU A 207 26.16 -22.86 -4.12
CA GLU A 207 26.49 -22.43 -5.49
C GLU A 207 27.05 -21.00 -5.53
N GLY A 208 26.58 -20.16 -4.61
CA GLY A 208 26.97 -18.76 -4.46
C GLY A 208 25.90 -17.80 -4.96
N VAL A 209 25.39 -16.98 -4.03
CA VAL A 209 24.44 -15.89 -4.31
C VAL A 209 25.18 -14.55 -4.33
N ASP A 210 25.03 -13.80 -5.42
CA ASP A 210 25.73 -12.53 -5.61
C ASP A 210 24.94 -11.36 -5.02
N LEU A 211 23.61 -11.38 -5.10
CA LEU A 211 22.74 -10.35 -4.50
C LEU A 211 21.46 -10.99 -3.96
N ALA A 212 21.10 -10.67 -2.71
CA ALA A 212 19.81 -11.05 -2.12
C ALA A 212 18.95 -9.82 -1.84
N LEU A 213 17.73 -9.80 -2.39
CA LEU A 213 16.64 -8.88 -2.08
C LEU A 213 15.72 -9.56 -1.07
N VAL A 214 15.67 -9.03 0.15
CA VAL A 214 15.09 -9.72 1.32
C VAL A 214 14.00 -8.88 1.97
N ASP A 215 12.82 -9.47 2.17
CA ASP A 215 11.71 -8.89 2.95
C ASP A 215 12.19 -8.42 4.33
N SER A 216 11.86 -7.18 4.67
CA SER A 216 12.31 -6.50 5.88
C SER A 216 11.20 -6.27 6.90
N THR A 217 9.94 -6.56 6.55
CA THR A 217 8.74 -6.15 7.29
C THR A 217 8.84 -6.40 8.80
N ASN A 218 9.28 -7.59 9.19
CA ASN A 218 9.40 -8.00 10.59
C ASN A 218 10.85 -8.05 11.10
N ALA A 219 11.79 -7.38 10.45
CA ALA A 219 13.20 -7.41 10.85
C ALA A 219 13.47 -6.84 12.26
N GLU A 220 12.57 -6.00 12.79
CA GLU A 220 12.64 -5.48 14.17
C GLU A 220 11.97 -6.42 15.19
N VAL A 221 11.20 -7.41 14.73
CA VAL A 221 10.48 -8.33 15.61
C VAL A 221 11.45 -9.42 16.10
N PRO A 222 11.70 -9.55 17.42
CA PRO A 222 12.62 -10.55 17.95
C PRO A 222 12.05 -11.97 17.82
N GLY A 223 12.94 -12.95 17.64
CA GLY A 223 12.57 -14.37 17.71
C GLY A 223 11.96 -14.89 16.40
N PHE A 224 10.93 -15.72 16.54
CA PHE A 224 10.30 -16.46 15.44
C PHE A 224 8.80 -16.17 15.39
N VAL A 225 8.24 -16.13 14.18
CA VAL A 225 6.80 -16.06 14.01
C VAL A 225 6.12 -17.32 14.59
N PRO A 226 5.04 -17.18 15.39
CA PRO A 226 4.30 -18.35 15.88
C PRO A 226 3.60 -19.12 14.75
N GLN A 227 3.25 -20.38 15.00
CA GLN A 227 2.71 -21.27 13.97
C GLN A 227 1.28 -20.89 13.58
N GLU A 228 0.95 -20.99 12.29
CA GLU A 228 -0.40 -20.67 11.77
C GLU A 228 -1.49 -21.54 12.40
N LYS A 229 -1.16 -22.82 12.68
CA LYS A 229 -2.09 -23.78 13.29
C LYS A 229 -2.57 -23.35 14.69
N ASP A 230 -1.78 -22.54 15.40
CA ASP A 230 -2.08 -22.12 16.77
C ASP A 230 -3.22 -21.07 16.81
N ILE A 231 -3.58 -20.49 15.67
CA ILE A 231 -4.67 -19.51 15.56
C ILE A 231 -6.05 -20.16 15.58
N ALA A 232 -6.22 -21.35 14.99
CA ALA A 232 -7.53 -22.00 14.87
C ALA A 232 -8.21 -22.23 16.24
N PRO A 233 -7.54 -22.77 17.28
CA PRO A 233 -8.14 -22.93 18.61
C PRO A 233 -8.55 -21.61 19.25
N VAL A 234 -7.85 -20.51 18.96
CA VAL A 234 -8.18 -19.20 19.52
C VAL A 234 -9.45 -18.65 18.88
N ILE A 235 -9.56 -18.72 17.54
CA ILE A 235 -10.76 -18.30 16.81
C ILE A 235 -11.98 -19.12 17.27
N GLU A 236 -11.83 -20.44 17.35
CA GLU A 236 -12.87 -21.35 17.84
C GLU A 236 -13.32 -20.98 19.25
N SER A 237 -12.37 -20.76 20.17
CA SER A 237 -12.66 -20.41 21.56
C SER A 237 -13.39 -19.07 21.69
N ILE A 238 -13.09 -18.08 20.83
CA ILE A 238 -13.81 -16.80 20.83
C ILE A 238 -15.22 -17.02 20.31
N MET A 239 -15.37 -17.78 19.22
CA MET A 239 -16.64 -18.02 18.56
C MET A 239 -17.63 -18.82 19.42
N SER A 240 -17.14 -19.77 20.20
CA SER A 240 -17.96 -20.57 21.14
C SER A 240 -18.52 -19.74 22.31
N ARG A 241 -17.85 -18.65 22.68
CA ARG A 241 -18.27 -17.74 23.76
C ARG A 241 -19.08 -16.55 23.27
N ALA A 242 -19.17 -16.33 21.95
CA ALA A 242 -19.85 -15.16 21.40
C ALA A 242 -21.39 -15.30 21.54
N PRO A 243 -22.06 -14.36 22.23
CA PRO A 243 -23.50 -14.49 22.51
C PRO A 243 -24.41 -14.18 21.31
N ARG A 244 -23.88 -13.50 20.29
CA ARG A 244 -24.59 -13.06 19.07
C ARG A 244 -23.76 -13.36 17.83
N ARG A 245 -23.86 -12.54 16.78
CA ARG A 245 -23.12 -12.72 15.52
C ARG A 245 -21.63 -12.56 15.75
N VAL A 246 -20.85 -13.33 14.99
CA VAL A 246 -19.40 -13.16 14.92
C VAL A 246 -19.04 -12.59 13.56
N ILE A 247 -18.32 -11.48 13.54
CA ILE A 247 -17.86 -10.84 12.31
C ILE A 247 -16.34 -10.93 12.29
N VAL A 248 -15.78 -11.67 11.34
CA VAL A 248 -14.34 -11.87 11.22
C VAL A 248 -13.82 -11.12 10.00
N ALA A 249 -12.96 -10.13 10.24
CA ALA A 249 -12.29 -9.39 9.18
C ALA A 249 -10.93 -10.01 8.88
N SER A 250 -10.66 -10.28 7.61
CA SER A 250 -9.40 -10.87 7.13
C SER A 250 -9.11 -10.42 5.69
N PHE A 251 -7.86 -10.53 5.26
CA PHE A 251 -7.50 -10.37 3.86
C PHE A 251 -8.23 -11.42 3.00
N ALA A 252 -8.82 -10.99 1.89
CA ALA A 252 -9.50 -11.87 0.93
C ALA A 252 -8.56 -12.81 0.17
N SER A 253 -7.24 -12.59 0.26
CA SER A 253 -6.18 -13.45 -0.26
C SER A 253 -5.76 -14.54 0.73
N HIS A 254 -6.08 -14.42 2.02
CA HIS A 254 -5.59 -15.34 3.05
C HIS A 254 -6.51 -16.56 3.20
N ILE A 255 -6.52 -17.42 2.18
CA ILE A 255 -7.44 -18.56 2.07
C ILE A 255 -7.40 -19.48 3.30
N HIS A 256 -6.19 -19.76 3.83
CA HIS A 256 -6.04 -20.60 5.02
C HIS A 256 -6.74 -20.04 6.26
N ARG A 257 -6.72 -18.72 6.44
CA ARG A 257 -7.42 -18.07 7.56
C ARG A 257 -8.92 -18.21 7.40
N VAL A 258 -9.43 -18.05 6.19
CA VAL A 258 -10.84 -18.26 5.88
C VAL A 258 -11.26 -19.71 6.14
N GLN A 259 -10.44 -20.69 5.76
CA GLN A 259 -10.67 -22.10 6.10
C GLN A 259 -10.79 -22.31 7.61
N GLN A 260 -9.84 -21.79 8.40
CA GLN A 260 -9.89 -21.88 9.86
C GLN A 260 -11.18 -21.28 10.45
N ILE A 261 -11.65 -20.16 9.89
CA ILE A 261 -12.90 -19.51 10.34
C ILE A 261 -14.12 -20.37 9.99
N ILE A 262 -14.16 -20.97 8.79
CA ILE A 262 -15.24 -21.89 8.38
C ILE A 262 -15.26 -23.13 9.26
N ASP A 263 -14.09 -23.70 9.58
CA ASP A 263 -13.99 -24.88 10.44
C ASP A 263 -14.45 -24.56 11.87
N ALA A 264 -14.03 -23.41 12.42
CA ALA A 264 -14.51 -22.91 13.72
C ALA A 264 -16.04 -22.68 13.72
N ALA A 265 -16.59 -22.11 12.64
CA ALA A 265 -18.02 -21.89 12.48
C ALA A 265 -18.79 -23.21 12.50
N LYS A 266 -18.30 -24.21 11.77
CA LYS A 266 -18.89 -25.55 11.76
C LYS A 266 -18.89 -26.19 13.14
N LEU A 267 -17.78 -26.13 13.88
CA LEU A 267 -17.68 -26.68 15.23
C LEU A 267 -18.69 -26.02 16.21
N ASN A 268 -19.04 -24.76 15.94
CA ASN A 268 -19.96 -23.97 16.76
C ASN A 268 -21.38 -23.91 16.19
N ASN A 269 -21.72 -24.76 15.22
CA ASN A 269 -23.03 -24.82 14.55
C ASN A 269 -23.49 -23.48 13.95
N ARG A 270 -22.53 -22.68 13.46
CA ARG A 270 -22.81 -21.40 12.80
C ARG A 270 -22.72 -21.51 11.29
N LYS A 271 -23.58 -20.78 10.59
CA LYS A 271 -23.55 -20.55 9.15
C LYS A 271 -22.61 -19.40 8.81
N VAL A 272 -21.94 -19.51 7.67
CA VAL A 272 -20.98 -18.51 7.19
C VAL A 272 -21.60 -17.71 6.04
N ALA A 273 -21.49 -16.39 6.08
CA ALA A 273 -21.75 -15.53 4.93
C ALA A 273 -20.51 -14.68 4.60
N PHE A 274 -20.16 -14.60 3.33
CA PHE A 274 -19.05 -13.75 2.86
C PHE A 274 -19.56 -12.35 2.56
N VAL A 275 -18.83 -11.34 3.03
CA VAL A 275 -19.18 -9.92 2.85
C VAL A 275 -18.05 -9.18 2.16
N GLY A 276 -18.39 -8.52 1.06
CA GLY A 276 -17.45 -7.78 0.22
C GLY A 276 -17.16 -8.52 -1.09
N ARG A 277 -17.09 -7.76 -2.19
CA ARG A 277 -16.96 -8.30 -3.55
C ARG A 277 -15.72 -9.18 -3.73
N SER A 278 -14.57 -8.74 -3.23
CA SER A 278 -13.32 -9.50 -3.33
C SER A 278 -13.36 -10.77 -2.48
N MET A 279 -13.95 -10.72 -1.27
CA MET A 279 -14.10 -11.90 -0.42
C MET A 279 -14.96 -12.98 -1.10
N VAL A 280 -16.16 -12.60 -1.57
CA VAL A 280 -17.07 -13.54 -2.25
C VAL A 280 -16.41 -14.18 -3.47
N ARG A 281 -15.75 -13.37 -4.31
CA ARG A 281 -15.13 -13.84 -5.54
C ARG A 281 -13.91 -14.72 -5.29
N ASN A 282 -12.98 -14.27 -4.45
CA ASN A 282 -11.74 -15.01 -4.18
C ASN A 282 -12.04 -16.35 -3.52
N MET A 283 -13.03 -16.42 -2.61
CA MET A 283 -13.42 -17.70 -2.00
C MET A 283 -14.08 -18.65 -3.00
N GLY A 284 -14.86 -18.13 -3.95
CA GLY A 284 -15.39 -18.93 -5.06
C GLY A 284 -14.27 -19.56 -5.89
N VAL A 285 -13.29 -18.76 -6.30
CA VAL A 285 -12.10 -19.24 -7.04
C VAL A 285 -11.29 -20.24 -6.22
N ALA A 286 -11.00 -19.93 -4.96
CA ALA A 286 -10.23 -20.80 -4.09
C ALA A 286 -10.91 -22.16 -3.90
N ARG A 287 -12.25 -22.18 -3.76
CA ARG A 287 -13.03 -23.41 -3.70
C ARG A 287 -12.92 -24.21 -4.98
N ASP A 288 -13.15 -23.57 -6.13
CA ASP A 288 -13.15 -24.25 -7.43
C ASP A 288 -11.76 -24.82 -7.79
N LEU A 289 -10.70 -24.22 -7.27
CA LEU A 289 -9.32 -24.68 -7.45
C LEU A 289 -8.85 -25.70 -6.39
N GLY A 290 -9.65 -25.95 -5.35
CA GLY A 290 -9.35 -26.90 -4.26
C GLY A 290 -8.53 -26.33 -3.10
N TYR A 291 -8.31 -25.02 -3.02
CA TYR A 291 -7.62 -24.35 -1.90
C TYR A 291 -8.55 -24.08 -0.70
N LEU A 292 -9.86 -24.10 -0.91
CA LEU A 292 -10.87 -23.89 0.13
C LEU A 292 -11.88 -25.03 0.12
N THR A 293 -12.03 -25.71 1.25
CA THR A 293 -13.04 -26.74 1.45
C THR A 293 -14.20 -26.16 2.24
N ILE A 294 -15.33 -25.99 1.56
CA ILE A 294 -16.57 -25.53 2.19
C ILE A 294 -17.48 -26.75 2.43
N PRO A 295 -17.78 -27.11 3.69
CA PRO A 295 -18.71 -28.19 3.98
C PRO A 295 -20.11 -27.91 3.41
N ALA A 296 -20.84 -28.96 3.03
CA ALA A 296 -22.21 -28.82 2.55
C ALA A 296 -23.07 -28.06 3.58
N ASN A 297 -23.87 -27.10 3.11
CA ASN A 297 -24.74 -26.26 3.94
C ASN A 297 -23.99 -25.40 4.98
N ALA A 298 -22.67 -25.22 4.90
CA ALA A 298 -21.93 -24.35 5.83
C ALA A 298 -22.11 -22.87 5.50
N THR A 299 -22.30 -22.52 4.23
CA THR A 299 -22.45 -21.14 3.77
C THR A 299 -23.89 -20.80 3.41
N ILE A 300 -24.29 -19.55 3.66
CA ILE A 300 -25.58 -18.97 3.31
C ILE A 300 -25.37 -17.69 2.49
N ASN A 301 -26.38 -17.25 1.72
CA ASN A 301 -26.31 -15.96 1.06
C ASN A 301 -26.46 -14.84 2.09
N ILE A 302 -25.81 -13.70 1.84
CA ILE A 302 -25.90 -12.54 2.72
C ILE A 302 -27.33 -11.99 2.82
N ASP A 303 -28.15 -12.17 1.78
CA ASP A 303 -29.56 -11.76 1.78
C ASP A 303 -30.45 -12.69 2.65
N GLU A 304 -29.92 -13.83 3.09
CA GLU A 304 -30.66 -14.82 3.89
C GLU A 304 -30.35 -14.74 5.39
N ILE A 305 -29.44 -13.85 5.81
CA ILE A 305 -28.97 -13.80 7.21
C ILE A 305 -30.10 -13.54 8.21
N ASP A 306 -31.12 -12.77 7.82
CA ASP A 306 -32.26 -12.43 8.68
C ASP A 306 -33.19 -13.64 8.95
N ASN A 307 -32.98 -14.76 8.25
CA ASN A 307 -33.69 -16.01 8.49
C ASN A 307 -33.05 -16.87 9.61
N TYR A 308 -31.89 -16.48 10.13
CA TYR A 308 -31.14 -17.22 11.14
C TYR A 308 -31.06 -16.43 12.44
N ALA A 309 -30.93 -17.12 13.57
CA ALA A 309 -30.67 -16.44 14.84
C ALA A 309 -29.26 -15.83 14.83
N ASP A 310 -29.08 -14.70 15.51
CA ASP A 310 -27.80 -13.97 15.54
C ASP A 310 -26.61 -14.85 15.97
N ASN A 311 -26.83 -15.73 16.95
CA ASN A 311 -25.82 -16.66 17.46
C ASN A 311 -25.54 -17.86 16.54
N GLU A 312 -26.24 -17.97 15.41
CA GLU A 312 -26.03 -18.99 14.39
C GLU A 312 -25.26 -18.45 13.18
N VAL A 313 -24.82 -17.18 13.20
CA VAL A 313 -24.21 -16.53 12.03
C VAL A 313 -22.77 -16.09 12.28
N VAL A 314 -21.91 -16.35 11.28
CA VAL A 314 -20.56 -15.81 11.13
C VAL A 314 -20.48 -15.04 9.81
N LEU A 315 -20.04 -13.78 9.87
CA LEU A 315 -19.75 -12.97 8.69
C LEU A 315 -18.24 -12.92 8.47
N ILE A 316 -17.75 -13.31 7.29
CA ILE A 316 -16.35 -13.17 6.92
C ILE A 316 -16.23 -11.98 5.97
N THR A 317 -15.49 -10.96 6.37
CA THR A 317 -15.54 -9.64 5.71
C THR A 317 -14.16 -9.07 5.38
N THR A 318 -14.11 -8.14 4.43
CA THR A 318 -12.95 -7.29 4.15
C THR A 318 -12.89 -6.09 5.09
N GLY A 319 -11.78 -5.35 5.08
CA GLY A 319 -11.64 -4.12 5.87
C GLY A 319 -10.81 -4.31 7.13
N SER A 320 -9.93 -5.31 7.15
CA SER A 320 -9.13 -5.63 8.32
C SER A 320 -7.98 -4.64 8.56
N GLN A 321 -7.74 -3.69 7.64
CA GLN A 321 -6.78 -2.59 7.79
C GLN A 321 -7.45 -1.22 8.00
N GLY A 322 -8.79 -1.18 8.06
CA GLY A 322 -9.53 0.08 8.11
C GLY A 322 -9.60 0.81 6.77
N GLU A 323 -9.49 0.07 5.65
CA GLU A 323 -9.64 0.62 4.30
C GLU A 323 -11.01 1.30 4.18
N PRO A 324 -11.12 2.59 3.80
CA PRO A 324 -12.35 3.36 3.95
C PRO A 324 -13.57 2.73 3.27
N MET A 325 -13.38 2.18 2.06
CA MET A 325 -14.46 1.61 1.24
C MET A 325 -14.73 0.12 1.51
N ALA A 326 -13.96 -0.51 2.40
CA ALA A 326 -14.15 -1.91 2.73
C ALA A 326 -15.38 -2.13 3.62
N ALA A 327 -15.88 -3.36 3.62
CA ALA A 327 -17.16 -3.68 4.24
C ALA A 327 -17.17 -3.42 5.75
N LEU A 328 -16.12 -3.83 6.49
CA LEU A 328 -16.05 -3.56 7.93
C LEU A 328 -16.00 -2.06 8.27
N SER A 329 -15.21 -1.27 7.54
CA SER A 329 -15.11 0.19 7.76
C SER A 329 -16.45 0.88 7.55
N ARG A 330 -17.18 0.48 6.51
CA ARG A 330 -18.54 0.96 6.24
C ARG A 330 -19.53 0.56 7.33
N MET A 331 -19.45 -0.67 7.86
CA MET A 331 -20.24 -1.09 9.03
C MET A 331 -19.93 -0.24 10.26
N ALA A 332 -18.65 0.04 10.52
CA ALA A 332 -18.22 0.90 11.62
C ALA A 332 -18.70 2.35 11.47
N GLY A 333 -18.79 2.84 10.23
CA GLY A 333 -19.27 4.17 9.86
C GLY A 333 -20.78 4.29 9.63
N LEU A 334 -21.57 3.23 9.87
CA LEU A 334 -23.02 3.16 9.63
C LEU A 334 -23.44 3.36 8.16
N ASP A 335 -22.52 3.11 7.22
CA ASP A 335 -22.70 3.21 5.77
C ASP A 335 -22.73 1.81 5.10
N HIS A 336 -23.37 0.86 5.78
CA HIS A 336 -23.56 -0.50 5.29
C HIS A 336 -24.96 -1.00 5.66
N ASN A 337 -25.54 -1.84 4.79
CA ASN A 337 -26.86 -2.46 5.05
C ASN A 337 -26.84 -3.35 6.30
N ILE A 338 -25.66 -3.88 6.64
CA ILE A 338 -25.43 -4.68 7.83
C ILE A 338 -25.08 -3.72 8.96
N LYS A 339 -25.96 -3.65 9.96
CA LYS A 339 -25.76 -2.85 11.17
C LYS A 339 -25.13 -3.71 12.25
N ILE A 340 -24.10 -3.19 12.89
CA ILE A 340 -23.50 -3.83 14.06
C ILE A 340 -24.39 -3.54 15.27
N GLY A 341 -24.64 -4.57 16.07
CA GLY A 341 -25.46 -4.49 17.27
C GLY A 341 -24.66 -4.66 18.55
N GLU A 342 -25.30 -4.34 19.66
CA GLU A 342 -24.77 -4.60 20.99
C GLU A 342 -24.44 -6.09 21.16
N ALA A 343 -23.28 -6.39 21.76
CA ALA A 343 -22.76 -7.73 22.01
C ALA A 343 -22.43 -8.60 20.77
N ASP A 344 -22.48 -8.05 19.54
CA ASP A 344 -21.81 -8.67 18.40
C ASP A 344 -20.30 -8.78 18.68
N THR A 345 -19.66 -9.85 18.21
CA THR A 345 -18.23 -10.07 18.41
C THR A 345 -17.48 -9.85 17.11
N ILE A 346 -16.54 -8.91 17.09
CA ILE A 346 -15.69 -8.62 15.93
C ILE A 346 -14.32 -9.24 16.16
N ILE A 347 -13.82 -10.02 15.20
CA ILE A 347 -12.47 -10.58 15.22
C ILE A 347 -11.68 -9.95 14.08
N LEU A 348 -10.66 -9.16 14.41
CA LEU A 348 -9.70 -8.63 13.45
C LEU A 348 -8.59 -9.67 13.25
N ALA A 349 -8.80 -10.58 12.31
CA ALA A 349 -7.93 -11.73 12.05
C ALA A 349 -6.84 -11.41 11.01
N SER A 350 -6.17 -10.27 11.13
CA SER A 350 -5.01 -9.90 10.29
C SER A 350 -3.96 -9.13 11.08
N SER A 351 -2.73 -9.06 10.55
CA SER A 351 -1.70 -8.16 11.04
C SER A 351 -2.12 -6.74 10.77
N LEU A 352 -1.64 -5.82 11.58
CA LEU A 352 -1.61 -4.43 11.19
C LEU A 352 -0.45 -4.22 10.21
N ILE A 353 -0.74 -3.72 9.02
CA ILE A 353 0.27 -3.17 8.13
C ILE A 353 0.73 -1.84 8.74
N PRO A 354 2.03 -1.65 9.01
CA PRO A 354 2.54 -0.38 9.52
C PRO A 354 2.13 0.79 8.61
N GLY A 355 1.65 1.87 9.22
CA GLY A 355 1.05 3.03 8.53
C GLY A 355 -0.48 3.06 8.61
N ASN A 356 -1.14 1.92 8.83
CA ASN A 356 -2.61 1.83 8.90
C ASN A 356 -3.18 1.89 10.33
N GLU A 357 -2.35 2.19 11.35
CA GLU A 357 -2.74 2.21 12.77
C GLU A 357 -3.98 3.07 13.01
N ASN A 358 -3.98 4.30 12.48
CA ASN A 358 -5.05 5.27 12.74
C ASN A 358 -6.37 4.83 12.08
N SER A 359 -6.30 4.36 10.83
CA SER A 359 -7.46 3.83 10.09
C SER A 359 -8.09 2.66 10.82
N LEU A 360 -7.28 1.69 11.26
CA LEU A 360 -7.78 0.54 12.02
C LEU A 360 -8.37 0.96 13.37
N ASN A 361 -7.69 1.83 14.12
CA ASN A 361 -8.18 2.32 15.41
C ASN A 361 -9.52 3.07 15.28
N ARG A 362 -9.73 3.83 14.20
CA ARG A 362 -11.02 4.46 13.91
C ARG A 362 -12.12 3.43 13.74
N VAL A 363 -11.87 2.36 13.00
CA VAL A 363 -12.82 1.25 12.82
C VAL A 363 -13.10 0.57 14.15
N ILE A 364 -12.07 0.23 14.94
CA ILE A 364 -12.22 -0.36 16.28
C ILE A 364 -13.10 0.53 17.17
N ASN A 365 -12.83 1.83 17.21
CA ASN A 365 -13.59 2.80 18.00
C ASN A 365 -15.04 2.92 17.53
N GLY A 366 -15.27 2.95 16.20
CA GLY A 366 -16.61 2.97 15.62
C GLY A 366 -17.44 1.75 15.98
N LEU A 367 -16.84 0.55 15.90
CA LEU A 367 -17.47 -0.72 16.27
C LEU A 367 -17.75 -0.78 17.78
N THR A 368 -16.78 -0.36 18.60
CA THR A 368 -16.91 -0.34 20.07
C THR A 368 -18.01 0.64 20.51
N LYS A 369 -18.11 1.81 19.86
CA LYS A 369 -19.18 2.80 20.10
C LYS A 369 -20.58 2.23 19.82
N GLN A 370 -20.68 1.27 18.90
CA GLN A 370 -21.92 0.54 18.60
C GLN A 370 -22.21 -0.60 19.59
N GLY A 371 -21.36 -0.83 20.60
CA GLY A 371 -21.55 -1.85 21.63
C GLY A 371 -20.99 -3.23 21.29
N ALA A 372 -20.14 -3.32 20.25
CA ALA A 372 -19.53 -4.58 19.85
C ALA A 372 -18.30 -4.95 20.71
N ASN A 373 -18.09 -6.24 20.90
CA ASN A 373 -16.88 -6.80 21.52
C ASN A 373 -15.79 -6.98 20.46
N VAL A 374 -14.77 -6.12 20.46
CA VAL A 374 -13.71 -6.15 19.44
C VAL A 374 -12.48 -6.90 19.94
N VAL A 375 -12.14 -7.99 19.23
CA VAL A 375 -10.97 -8.83 19.47
C VAL A 375 -9.93 -8.58 18.39
N HIS A 376 -8.70 -8.29 18.78
CA HIS A 376 -7.60 -7.96 17.87
C HIS A 376 -6.25 -8.42 18.44
N SER A 377 -5.20 -8.37 17.62
CA SER A 377 -3.85 -8.86 17.98
C SER A 377 -3.26 -8.25 19.26
N GLY A 378 -3.75 -7.09 19.70
CA GLY A 378 -3.32 -6.45 20.94
C GLY A 378 -3.92 -7.06 22.21
N ASN A 379 -5.05 -7.77 22.10
CA ASN A 379 -5.76 -8.37 23.25
C ASN A 379 -5.94 -9.89 23.15
N ALA A 380 -5.78 -10.48 21.97
CA ALA A 380 -5.83 -11.93 21.76
C ALA A 380 -4.94 -12.38 20.60
N LYS A 381 -4.48 -13.63 20.64
CA LYS A 381 -3.69 -14.25 19.57
C LYS A 381 -4.58 -14.74 18.42
N VAL A 382 -5.18 -13.79 17.69
CA VAL A 382 -6.08 -14.07 16.55
C VAL A 382 -5.39 -13.94 15.19
N HIS A 383 -4.08 -13.71 15.21
CA HIS A 383 -3.27 -13.57 14.01
C HIS A 383 -1.79 -13.89 14.30
N VAL A 384 -1.12 -14.44 13.29
CA VAL A 384 0.33 -14.54 13.19
C VAL A 384 0.77 -13.92 11.87
N SER A 385 1.90 -13.22 11.87
CA SER A 385 2.38 -12.52 10.68
C SER A 385 2.68 -13.48 9.53
N GLY A 386 2.65 -12.97 8.29
CA GLY A 386 3.14 -13.65 7.10
C GLY A 386 4.66 -13.46 6.85
N HIS A 387 5.31 -12.57 7.60
CA HIS A 387 6.69 -12.13 7.34
C HIS A 387 7.68 -12.60 8.40
N ALA A 388 8.87 -13.01 7.97
CA ALA A 388 9.93 -13.57 8.79
C ALA A 388 10.38 -12.60 9.88
N ALA A 389 10.38 -13.06 11.13
CA ALA A 389 10.96 -12.31 12.24
C ALA A 389 12.50 -12.35 12.20
N SER A 390 13.15 -11.52 13.00
CA SER A 390 14.62 -11.42 13.03
C SER A 390 15.34 -12.75 13.24
N GLY A 391 14.79 -13.68 14.02
CA GLY A 391 15.36 -15.01 14.22
C GLY A 391 15.32 -15.86 12.96
N GLU A 392 14.21 -15.85 12.22
CA GLU A 392 14.06 -16.54 10.93
C GLU A 392 14.98 -15.93 9.87
N LEU A 393 15.10 -14.60 9.83
CA LEU A 393 16.03 -13.90 8.94
C LEU A 393 17.50 -14.26 9.22
N LEU A 394 17.90 -14.46 10.48
CA LEU A 394 19.25 -14.93 10.82
C LEU A 394 19.51 -16.34 10.27
N TYR A 395 18.52 -17.24 10.31
CA TYR A 395 18.63 -18.56 9.70
C TYR A 395 18.75 -18.44 8.18
N PHE A 396 17.89 -17.63 7.55
CA PHE A 396 17.93 -17.35 6.13
C PHE A 396 19.32 -16.90 5.66
N TYR A 397 19.89 -15.88 6.30
CA TYR A 397 21.20 -15.36 5.90
C TYR A 397 22.34 -16.35 6.11
N ASN A 398 22.30 -17.16 7.18
CA ASN A 398 23.31 -18.18 7.42
C ASN A 398 23.24 -19.35 6.42
N LEU A 399 22.06 -19.65 5.88
CA LEU A 399 21.90 -20.62 4.79
C LEU A 399 22.39 -20.03 3.47
N LEU A 400 21.96 -18.81 3.14
CA LEU A 400 22.18 -18.23 1.82
C LEU A 400 23.59 -17.65 1.63
N LYS A 401 24.21 -17.13 2.69
CA LYS A 401 25.56 -16.52 2.70
C LYS A 401 25.80 -15.55 1.51
N PRO A 402 24.88 -14.59 1.25
CA PRO A 402 24.94 -13.78 0.04
C PRO A 402 26.15 -12.83 0.05
N ARG A 403 26.72 -12.57 -1.12
CA ARG A 403 27.84 -11.61 -1.25
C ARG A 403 27.40 -10.19 -0.96
N ASN A 404 26.24 -9.80 -1.48
CA ASN A 404 25.61 -8.50 -1.29
C ASN A 404 24.16 -8.68 -0.86
N VAL A 405 23.64 -7.72 -0.08
CA VAL A 405 22.25 -7.71 0.39
C VAL A 405 21.65 -6.36 0.10
N MET A 406 20.43 -6.36 -0.44
CA MET A 406 19.58 -5.19 -0.58
C MET A 406 18.28 -5.47 0.19
N PRO A 407 18.10 -4.91 1.40
CA PRO A 407 16.82 -5.01 2.09
C PRO A 407 15.71 -4.38 1.23
N VAL A 408 14.58 -5.07 1.12
CA VAL A 408 13.37 -4.61 0.42
C VAL A 408 12.13 -4.79 1.30
N HIS A 409 10.98 -4.29 0.85
CA HIS A 409 9.69 -4.43 1.54
C HIS A 409 9.72 -3.92 2.98
N GLY A 410 9.70 -2.59 3.16
CA GLY A 410 9.74 -1.99 4.48
C GLY A 410 10.08 -0.50 4.51
N GLU A 411 9.55 0.17 5.53
CA GLU A 411 9.96 1.52 5.96
C GLU A 411 11.47 1.60 6.33
N PRO A 412 12.08 2.80 6.40
CA PRO A 412 13.52 2.95 6.66
C PRO A 412 14.04 2.24 7.91
N ARG A 413 13.22 2.12 8.97
CA ARG A 413 13.58 1.38 10.20
C ARG A 413 13.71 -0.13 9.94
N HIS A 414 12.77 -0.71 9.19
CA HIS A 414 12.76 -2.12 8.81
C HIS A 414 13.98 -2.47 7.94
N LEU A 415 14.24 -1.66 6.91
CA LEU A 415 15.38 -1.87 6.00
C LEU A 415 16.71 -1.84 6.75
N ARG A 416 16.86 -0.92 7.71
CA ARG A 416 18.05 -0.82 8.57
C ARG A 416 18.18 -2.00 9.53
N ALA A 417 17.08 -2.46 10.12
CA ALA A 417 17.09 -3.63 10.98
C ALA A 417 17.52 -4.87 10.19
N ASN A 418 16.96 -5.08 9.00
CA ASN A 418 17.32 -6.19 8.13
C ASN A 418 18.80 -6.13 7.70
N ALA A 419 19.27 -4.94 7.29
CA ALA A 419 20.69 -4.71 7.01
C ALA A 419 21.61 -5.08 8.20
N ALA A 420 21.21 -4.74 9.42
CA ALA A 420 21.96 -5.07 10.62
C ALA A 420 22.01 -6.59 10.88
N LEU A 421 20.92 -7.31 10.60
CA LEU A 421 20.89 -8.78 10.68
C LEU A 421 21.84 -9.41 9.66
N ALA A 422 21.83 -8.95 8.41
CA ALA A 422 22.76 -9.43 7.37
C ALA A 422 24.24 -9.21 7.76
N ILE A 423 24.56 -8.04 8.33
CA ILE A 423 25.92 -7.74 8.80
C ILE A 423 26.31 -8.68 9.95
N LYS A 424 25.39 -8.96 10.86
CA LYS A 424 25.61 -9.84 12.02
C LYS A 424 25.91 -11.28 11.60
N THR A 425 25.41 -11.73 10.45
CA THR A 425 25.66 -13.07 9.90
C THR A 425 26.89 -13.13 8.98
N GLY A 426 27.65 -12.05 8.86
CA GLY A 426 28.95 -12.03 8.17
C GLY A 426 28.97 -11.32 6.82
N VAL A 427 27.86 -10.75 6.34
CA VAL A 427 27.86 -9.89 5.15
C VAL A 427 28.65 -8.62 5.47
N LYS A 428 29.62 -8.25 4.64
CA LYS A 428 30.40 -7.03 4.86
C LYS A 428 29.49 -5.82 4.77
N LYS A 429 29.66 -4.85 5.67
CA LYS A 429 28.88 -3.61 5.70
C LYS A 429 28.88 -2.87 4.35
N GLU A 430 30.00 -2.87 3.64
CA GLU A 430 30.14 -2.25 2.31
C GLU A 430 29.38 -2.98 1.18
N ASN A 431 28.92 -4.20 1.42
CA ASN A 431 28.12 -5.00 0.50
C ASN A 431 26.62 -4.98 0.85
N VAL A 432 26.21 -4.20 1.84
CA VAL A 432 24.79 -4.01 2.18
C VAL A 432 24.32 -2.68 1.59
N VAL A 433 23.33 -2.77 0.70
CA VAL A 433 22.81 -1.65 -0.08
C VAL A 433 21.42 -1.29 0.46
N ILE A 434 21.36 -0.35 1.40
CA ILE A 434 20.10 0.28 1.79
C ILE A 434 19.83 1.38 0.77
N THR A 435 18.64 1.38 0.19
CA THR A 435 18.25 2.29 -0.89
C THR A 435 16.84 2.85 -0.66
N GLN A 436 16.30 3.56 -1.64
CA GLN A 436 14.90 3.97 -1.72
C GLN A 436 14.37 3.80 -3.15
N ASP A 437 13.07 3.99 -3.35
CA ASP A 437 12.46 3.95 -4.68
C ASP A 437 13.15 4.91 -5.67
N GLY A 438 13.27 4.47 -6.91
CA GLY A 438 13.93 5.16 -8.01
C GLY A 438 15.47 5.08 -8.00
N VAL A 439 16.11 4.70 -6.89
CA VAL A 439 17.58 4.59 -6.82
C VAL A 439 18.05 3.31 -7.48
N VAL A 440 18.99 3.45 -8.42
CA VAL A 440 19.46 2.38 -9.32
C VAL A 440 20.67 1.68 -8.74
N VAL A 441 20.59 0.34 -8.65
CA VAL A 441 21.67 -0.53 -8.16
C VAL A 441 22.16 -1.42 -9.30
N ASP A 442 23.45 -1.36 -9.60
CA ASP A 442 24.10 -2.26 -10.56
C ASP A 442 24.87 -3.35 -9.81
N LEU A 443 24.61 -4.61 -10.17
CA LEU A 443 25.42 -5.77 -9.85
C LEU A 443 26.37 -6.03 -11.03
N HIS A 444 27.65 -5.74 -10.82
CA HIS A 444 28.70 -5.98 -11.80
C HIS A 444 29.93 -6.57 -11.10
N ASN A 445 30.57 -7.58 -11.71
CA ASN A 445 31.68 -8.31 -11.10
C ASN A 445 31.37 -8.74 -9.65
N ARG A 446 30.13 -9.23 -9.42
CA ARG A 446 29.63 -9.70 -8.11
C ARG A 446 29.61 -8.63 -7.01
N LYS A 447 29.62 -7.34 -7.36
CA LYS A 447 29.51 -6.22 -6.42
C LYS A 447 28.28 -5.39 -6.75
N ALA A 448 27.41 -5.21 -5.76
CA ALA A 448 26.24 -4.34 -5.87
C ALA A 448 26.63 -2.90 -5.50
N LYS A 449 26.30 -1.93 -6.35
CA LYS A 449 26.57 -0.51 -6.09
C LYS A 449 25.43 0.37 -6.58
N ILE A 450 25.14 1.41 -5.82
CA ILE A 450 24.28 2.51 -6.29
C ILE A 450 25.02 3.26 -7.40
N VAL A 451 24.36 3.46 -8.53
CA VAL A 451 24.94 4.09 -9.73
C VAL A 451 24.19 5.34 -10.22
N GLY A 452 23.08 5.68 -9.58
CA GLY A 452 22.27 6.84 -9.91
C GLY A 452 20.84 6.70 -9.41
N ALA A 453 19.95 7.57 -9.87
CA ALA A 453 18.52 7.45 -9.64
C ALA A 453 17.70 7.87 -10.87
N VAL A 454 16.48 7.37 -10.96
CA VAL A 454 15.46 7.75 -11.94
C VAL A 454 14.32 8.46 -11.22
N ALA A 455 13.53 9.24 -11.96
CA ALA A 455 12.30 9.80 -11.43
C ALA A 455 11.37 8.66 -10.99
N CYS A 456 10.84 8.77 -9.78
CA CYS A 456 9.97 7.78 -9.18
C CYS A 456 9.06 8.48 -8.17
N GLY A 457 7.87 8.87 -8.62
CA GLY A 457 6.86 9.54 -7.80
C GLY A 457 5.76 8.63 -7.29
N TYR A 458 4.78 9.22 -6.60
CA TYR A 458 3.49 8.59 -6.34
C TYR A 458 2.55 8.86 -7.51
N VAL A 459 1.89 7.82 -8.01
CA VAL A 459 0.84 7.95 -9.01
C VAL A 459 -0.50 7.67 -8.34
N PHE A 460 -1.25 8.73 -8.06
CA PHE A 460 -2.53 8.65 -7.37
C PHE A 460 -3.65 8.18 -8.30
N VAL A 461 -4.52 7.31 -7.77
CA VAL A 461 -5.77 6.90 -8.42
C VAL A 461 -6.94 7.44 -7.62
N ASP A 462 -7.88 8.05 -8.33
CA ASP A 462 -9.11 8.64 -7.77
C ASP A 462 -10.26 8.32 -8.73
N GLY A 463 -11.12 7.38 -8.34
CA GLY A 463 -12.20 6.85 -9.15
C GLY A 463 -11.68 6.25 -10.46
N SER A 464 -12.08 6.87 -11.58
CA SER A 464 -11.61 6.46 -12.92
C SER A 464 -10.34 7.19 -13.38
N SER A 465 -9.86 8.18 -12.62
CA SER A 465 -8.69 8.98 -12.96
C SER A 465 -7.41 8.31 -12.43
N VAL A 466 -6.38 8.24 -13.27
CA VAL A 466 -5.05 7.71 -12.92
C VAL A 466 -4.03 8.80 -13.22
N GLY A 467 -3.26 9.20 -12.20
CA GLY A 467 -2.26 10.27 -12.32
C GLY A 467 -2.84 11.67 -12.54
N GLY A 468 -4.17 11.85 -12.49
CA GLY A 468 -4.83 13.15 -12.63
C GLY A 468 -4.85 13.98 -11.35
N VAL A 469 -4.54 13.38 -10.19
CA VAL A 469 -4.39 14.08 -8.93
C VAL A 469 -2.90 14.40 -8.74
N ALA A 470 -2.55 15.68 -8.74
CA ALA A 470 -1.21 16.15 -8.40
C ALA A 470 -1.12 16.48 -6.90
N GLU A 471 0.10 16.60 -6.37
CA GLU A 471 0.33 17.02 -4.98
C GLU A 471 -0.34 18.38 -4.66
N ASP A 472 -0.39 19.28 -5.64
CA ASP A 472 -1.10 20.56 -5.52
C ASP A 472 -2.60 20.37 -5.31
N SER A 473 -3.23 19.40 -5.99
CA SER A 473 -4.64 19.08 -5.79
C SER A 473 -4.90 18.47 -4.42
N LEU A 474 -3.99 17.63 -3.90
CA LEU A 474 -4.10 17.11 -2.53
C LEU A 474 -3.97 18.22 -1.49
N LYS A 475 -3.04 19.16 -1.72
CA LYS A 475 -2.89 20.36 -0.89
C LYS A 475 -4.18 21.17 -0.87
N ASP A 476 -4.81 21.39 -2.02
CA ASP A 476 -6.09 22.09 -2.11
C ASP A 476 -7.20 21.35 -1.34
N ARG A 477 -7.28 20.02 -1.47
CA ARG A 477 -8.25 19.20 -0.72
C ARG A 477 -8.02 19.26 0.79
N ARG A 478 -6.77 19.26 1.25
CA ARG A 478 -6.42 19.44 2.68
C ARG A 478 -6.87 20.80 3.18
N ILE A 479 -6.57 21.87 2.46
CA ILE A 479 -7.01 23.23 2.82
C ILE A 479 -8.55 23.28 2.88
N LEU A 480 -9.25 22.72 1.90
CA LEU A 480 -10.71 22.68 1.89
C LEU A 480 -11.29 21.87 3.07
N GLY A 481 -10.67 20.74 3.43
CA GLY A 481 -11.12 19.88 4.52
C GLY A 481 -10.83 20.44 5.92
N GLU A 482 -9.69 21.11 6.11
CA GLU A 482 -9.24 21.61 7.41
C GLU A 482 -9.67 23.07 7.66
N GLU A 483 -9.55 23.92 6.64
CA GLU A 483 -9.71 25.37 6.77
C GLU A 483 -11.01 25.89 6.13
N GLY A 484 -11.62 25.10 5.25
CA GLY A 484 -12.82 25.48 4.51
C GLY A 484 -12.53 26.43 3.34
N PHE A 485 -13.60 27.03 2.84
CA PHE A 485 -13.64 27.78 1.59
C PHE A 485 -14.42 29.09 1.78
N ILE A 486 -13.93 30.16 1.14
CA ILE A 486 -14.57 31.47 1.06
C ILE A 486 -14.53 31.95 -0.39
N SER A 487 -15.69 32.16 -1.00
CA SER A 487 -15.85 32.87 -2.27
C SER A 487 -16.27 34.30 -2.00
N VAL A 488 -15.66 35.26 -2.70
CA VAL A 488 -16.03 36.68 -2.60
C VAL A 488 -16.35 37.19 -4.01
N VAL A 489 -17.61 37.52 -4.26
CA VAL A 489 -18.08 38.02 -5.56
C VAL A 489 -18.35 39.52 -5.46
N VAL A 490 -17.76 40.31 -6.33
CA VAL A 490 -17.92 41.75 -6.35
C VAL A 490 -17.99 42.26 -7.78
N VAL A 491 -18.87 43.23 -8.02
CA VAL A 491 -18.99 43.91 -9.31
C VAL A 491 -18.45 45.32 -9.16
N VAL A 492 -17.55 45.72 -10.04
CA VAL A 492 -16.86 47.01 -10.02
C VAL A 492 -17.08 47.77 -11.33
N ASP A 493 -17.02 49.08 -11.24
CA ASP A 493 -16.97 50.00 -12.37
C ASP A 493 -15.64 50.76 -12.29
N SER A 494 -14.72 50.43 -13.19
CA SER A 494 -13.38 51.01 -13.28
C SER A 494 -13.39 52.45 -13.76
N VAL A 495 -14.44 52.91 -14.46
CA VAL A 495 -14.58 54.30 -14.91
C VAL A 495 -14.95 55.18 -13.74
N GLU A 496 -15.96 54.77 -12.97
CA GLU A 496 -16.44 55.49 -11.79
C GLU A 496 -15.62 55.22 -10.52
N ASN A 497 -14.65 54.30 -10.59
CA ASN A 497 -13.81 53.86 -9.48
C ASN A 497 -14.63 53.36 -8.27
N LYS A 498 -15.72 52.63 -8.52
CA LYS A 498 -16.69 52.23 -7.49
C LYS A 498 -17.03 50.74 -7.54
N VAL A 499 -17.36 50.20 -6.37
CA VAL A 499 -18.03 48.92 -6.26
C VAL A 499 -19.54 49.14 -6.49
N VAL A 500 -20.08 48.56 -7.55
CA VAL A 500 -21.49 48.73 -7.94
C VAL A 500 -22.41 47.66 -7.34
N ALA A 501 -21.90 46.46 -7.06
CA ALA A 501 -22.63 45.41 -6.36
C ALA A 501 -21.69 44.47 -5.57
N GLY A 502 -22.20 43.87 -4.50
CA GLY A 502 -21.39 43.11 -3.53
C GLY A 502 -20.51 44.01 -2.64
N PRO A 503 -19.50 43.44 -1.94
CA PRO A 503 -19.07 42.05 -1.96
C PRO A 503 -20.09 41.06 -1.37
N GLU A 504 -20.44 40.02 -2.12
CA GLU A 504 -21.19 38.86 -1.63
C GLU A 504 -20.20 37.76 -1.22
N ILE A 505 -20.31 37.28 0.02
CA ILE A 505 -19.38 36.30 0.59
C ILE A 505 -20.12 35.00 0.82
N HIS A 506 -19.62 33.92 0.23
CA HIS A 506 -20.12 32.57 0.44
C HIS A 506 -19.05 31.71 1.09
N ALA A 507 -19.36 31.12 2.24
CA ALA A 507 -18.44 30.26 2.94
C ALA A 507 -18.97 28.83 3.12
N ARG A 508 -18.04 27.86 3.10
CA ARG A 508 -18.32 26.44 3.38
C ARG A 508 -17.19 25.90 4.26
N GLY A 509 -17.53 25.26 5.38
CA GLY A 509 -16.53 24.71 6.32
C GLY A 509 -15.71 25.76 7.08
N PHE A 510 -16.01 27.06 6.92
CA PHE A 510 -15.31 28.14 7.61
C PHE A 510 -16.10 28.71 8.80
N SER A 511 -17.35 29.12 8.60
CA SER A 511 -18.23 29.64 9.66
C SER A 511 -19.61 29.01 9.53
N GLU A 512 -20.29 28.77 10.66
CA GLU A 512 -21.68 28.33 10.71
C GLU A 512 -22.67 29.48 10.49
N ASN A 513 -22.23 30.73 10.64
CA ASN A 513 -23.05 31.92 10.48
C ASN A 513 -22.40 32.94 9.52
N ASP A 514 -23.19 33.43 8.57
CA ASP A 514 -22.76 34.37 7.53
C ASP A 514 -22.51 35.78 8.08
N THR A 515 -23.08 36.16 9.24
CA THR A 515 -22.85 37.48 9.86
C THR A 515 -21.40 37.72 10.30
N VAL A 516 -20.60 36.65 10.38
CA VAL A 516 -19.16 36.74 10.70
C VAL A 516 -18.42 37.59 9.66
N PHE A 517 -18.94 37.74 8.45
CA PHE A 517 -18.31 38.52 7.38
C PHE A 517 -18.72 40.01 7.35
N ASP A 518 -19.67 40.45 8.17
CA ASP A 518 -20.19 41.83 8.14
C ASP A 518 -19.06 42.86 8.36
N ASP A 519 -18.06 42.52 9.16
CA ASP A 519 -16.92 43.39 9.46
C ASP A 519 -15.91 43.51 8.30
N VAL A 520 -15.82 42.50 7.42
CA VAL A 520 -14.83 42.49 6.33
C VAL A 520 -15.36 43.12 5.04
N ILE A 521 -16.68 43.09 4.83
CA ILE A 521 -17.37 43.71 3.69
C ILE A 521 -16.93 45.18 3.46
N PRO A 522 -17.00 46.09 4.46
CA PRO A 522 -16.59 47.49 4.25
C PRO A 522 -15.08 47.63 3.99
N ILE A 523 -14.26 46.73 4.53
CA ILE A 523 -12.80 46.74 4.34
C ILE A 523 -12.44 46.32 2.91
N ILE A 524 -13.11 45.30 2.36
CA ILE A 524 -12.93 44.87 0.97
C ILE A 524 -13.37 45.98 0.01
N LYS A 525 -14.55 46.58 0.25
CA LYS A 525 -15.06 47.68 -0.58
C LYS A 525 -14.09 48.87 -0.62
N SER A 526 -13.66 49.35 0.54
CA SER A 526 -12.72 50.47 0.63
C SER A 526 -11.36 50.15 0.00
N SER A 527 -10.84 48.93 0.18
CA SER A 527 -9.58 48.48 -0.44
C SER A 527 -9.65 48.45 -1.98
N LEU A 528 -10.79 48.02 -2.54
CA LEU A 528 -11.00 47.98 -3.99
C LEU A 528 -11.11 49.39 -4.58
N GLU A 529 -11.94 50.25 -3.99
CA GLU A 529 -12.10 51.64 -4.45
C GLU A 529 -10.78 52.41 -4.34
N GLU A 530 -9.98 52.17 -3.31
CA GLU A 530 -8.65 52.75 -3.19
C GLU A 530 -7.68 52.22 -4.26
N ALA A 531 -7.71 50.92 -4.56
CA ALA A 531 -6.89 50.34 -5.61
C ALA A 531 -7.24 50.95 -6.98
N MET A 532 -8.54 51.07 -7.31
CA MET A 532 -9.00 51.70 -8.54
C MET A 532 -8.58 53.17 -8.62
N ARG A 533 -8.76 53.96 -7.54
CA ARG A 533 -8.26 55.35 -7.46
C ARG A 533 -6.75 55.48 -7.66
N ASN A 534 -5.99 54.45 -7.31
CA ASN A 534 -4.56 54.35 -7.55
C ASN A 534 -4.21 53.76 -8.93
N ASN A 535 -5.15 53.79 -9.88
CA ASN A 535 -5.05 53.32 -11.26
C ASN A 535 -4.83 51.80 -11.42
N VAL A 536 -5.35 50.98 -10.49
CA VAL A 536 -5.40 49.53 -10.64
C VAL A 536 -6.76 49.13 -11.21
N TYR A 537 -6.80 48.85 -12.51
CA TYR A 537 -8.03 48.46 -13.22
C TYR A 537 -7.99 47.03 -13.77
N ASP A 538 -6.83 46.36 -13.70
CA ASP A 538 -6.73 44.96 -14.10
C ASP A 538 -7.50 44.06 -13.13
N VAL A 539 -8.45 43.29 -13.65
CA VAL A 539 -9.34 42.40 -12.88
C VAL A 539 -8.53 41.41 -12.02
N ASN A 540 -7.41 40.88 -12.53
CA ASN A 540 -6.58 39.96 -11.75
C ASN A 540 -5.88 40.66 -10.57
N GLN A 541 -5.48 41.93 -10.74
CA GLN A 541 -4.93 42.74 -9.65
C GLN A 541 -6.01 43.08 -8.61
N LEU A 542 -7.23 43.42 -9.03
CA LEU A 542 -8.35 43.65 -8.12
C LEU A 542 -8.72 42.37 -7.35
N GLN A 543 -8.75 41.21 -8.00
CA GLN A 543 -8.89 39.91 -7.34
C GLN A 543 -7.81 39.68 -6.28
N LYS A 544 -6.54 40.02 -6.55
CA LYS A 544 -5.46 39.94 -5.55
C LYS A 544 -5.70 40.87 -4.36
N VAL A 545 -6.26 42.06 -4.58
CA VAL A 545 -6.65 42.98 -3.49
C VAL A 545 -7.70 42.32 -2.62
N VAL A 546 -8.79 41.79 -3.19
CA VAL A 546 -9.84 41.08 -2.45
C VAL A 546 -9.26 39.91 -1.66
N ARG A 547 -8.44 39.06 -2.29
CA ARG A 547 -7.81 37.90 -1.64
C ARG A 547 -6.92 38.31 -0.48
N ARG A 548 -6.11 39.36 -0.65
CA ARG A 548 -5.19 39.86 0.40
C ARG A 548 -5.96 40.48 1.57
N THR A 549 -6.97 41.30 1.29
CA THR A 549 -7.78 41.95 2.32
C THR A 549 -8.57 40.92 3.13
N THR A 550 -9.26 40.00 2.44
CA THR A 550 -9.99 38.90 3.08
C THR A 550 -9.06 37.99 3.85
N GLY A 551 -7.93 37.58 3.25
CA GLY A 551 -6.96 36.69 3.89
C GLY A 551 -6.30 37.30 5.13
N LYS A 552 -6.01 38.61 5.11
CA LYS A 552 -5.50 39.33 6.28
C LYS A 552 -6.54 39.34 7.39
N TRP A 553 -7.78 39.72 7.08
CA TRP A 553 -8.85 39.74 8.07
C TRP A 553 -9.09 38.36 8.69
N VAL A 554 -9.16 37.30 7.88
CA VAL A 554 -9.32 35.93 8.37
C VAL A 554 -8.14 35.53 9.28
N SER A 555 -6.91 35.85 8.87
CA SER A 555 -5.72 35.54 9.69
C SER A 555 -5.74 36.30 11.02
N ASP A 556 -6.12 37.58 11.01
CA ASP A 556 -6.06 38.44 12.20
C ASP A 556 -7.21 38.13 13.18
N GLN A 557 -8.42 37.88 12.70
CA GLN A 557 -9.61 37.67 13.54
C GLN A 557 -9.85 36.20 13.91
N HIS A 558 -9.47 35.28 13.03
CA HIS A 558 -9.81 33.86 13.19
C HIS A 558 -8.58 32.94 13.26
N SER A 559 -7.36 33.44 13.00
CA SER A 559 -6.12 32.64 12.99
C SER A 559 -6.19 31.42 12.07
N ARG A 560 -6.95 31.54 10.97
CA ARG A 560 -7.21 30.47 9.99
C ARG A 560 -6.69 30.82 8.61
N ARG A 561 -6.62 29.84 7.71
CA ARG A 561 -6.12 30.01 6.34
C ARG A 561 -6.98 29.28 5.30
N PRO A 562 -8.27 29.65 5.17
CA PRO A 562 -9.16 29.03 4.19
C PRO A 562 -8.71 29.29 2.76
N MET A 563 -9.20 28.46 1.85
CA MET A 563 -9.11 28.78 0.44
C MET A 563 -10.01 29.99 0.13
N ILE A 564 -9.42 31.05 -0.43
CA ILE A 564 -10.14 32.28 -0.80
C ILE A 564 -10.14 32.43 -2.31
N VAL A 565 -11.33 32.42 -2.90
CA VAL A 565 -11.54 32.59 -4.34
C VAL A 565 -12.29 33.90 -4.61
N PRO A 566 -11.58 34.97 -5.00
CA PRO A 566 -12.21 36.23 -5.39
C PRO A 566 -12.72 36.16 -6.83
N VAL A 567 -13.92 36.67 -7.07
CA VAL A 567 -14.51 36.87 -8.39
C VAL A 567 -14.85 38.35 -8.51
N VAL A 568 -14.12 39.05 -9.38
CA VAL A 568 -14.35 40.46 -9.69
C VAL A 568 -14.93 40.52 -11.09
N VAL A 569 -16.09 41.16 -11.24
CA VAL A 569 -16.78 41.37 -12.51
C VAL A 569 -16.76 42.84 -12.84
N GLU A 570 -16.33 43.20 -14.05
CA GLU A 570 -16.43 44.57 -14.56
C GLU A 570 -17.84 44.80 -15.11
N ALA A 571 -18.47 45.90 -14.72
CA ALA A 571 -19.84 46.28 -15.10
C ALA A 571 -19.95 46.85 -16.52
#